data_AF-E3MN55-F1
#
_entry.id   AF-E3MN55-F1
#
_cell.length_a   1.000
_cell.length_b   1.000
_cell.length_c   1.000
_cell.angle_alpha   90.00
_cell.angle_beta   90.00
_cell.angle_gamma   90.00
#
_symmetry.space_group_name_H-M   'P 1'
#
loop_
_entity.id
_entity.type
_entity.pdbx_description
1 polymer ?
#
loop_
_entity_poly.entity_id
_entity_poly.type
_entity_poly.pdbx_seq_one_letter_code
_entity_poly.pdbx_strand_id
1 'polypeptide(L)'
;MLFLYIKINVLLSPFLFEFRFHGDRFILLSEGTRSSSLFPLFLFYTMNIWDLAKQKLVENKQRAAELEQKLDDENGVATDNYLAEVRRRHESHIIIAGNRKCGKSSFMLNFLERKEDLKESVGLEFTYARRTRGNVKDVANLWELGGGSSVTELLSVPITMKNVETCSLIVLLDMTNLDEVWITIEKTVDTVRRLVENLEKQDNNLQKRLAEKMRLRLEKYDSGSLKMCTPCPIPMTIVATKYDEFQNFESEKRRHLCQFLRFLAYSYGANLMMYSSRMEQFPKLVKNMISHFAFGTVCPQGYITDHNKPMFIKCGFDNLESIGIPPGSENFMGASSPFNLWRESFISIWPQKSGNLDVEDTKKQDPMIDPVFKEPNIDNLVEIKRKELENHIRSKRDREAAEARAAERIAKINLR
;
A
#
# COMPACT_ATOMS: atom_id res chain seq x y z
N MET A 1 19.62 44.20 13.37
CA MET A 1 20.19 42.90 13.79
C MET A 1 19.22 42.30 14.80
N LEU A 2 18.37 41.35 14.38
CA LEU A 2 17.34 40.76 15.23
C LEU A 2 18.02 39.88 16.30
N PHE A 3 17.86 40.23 17.58
CA PHE A 3 18.27 39.36 18.68
C PHE A 3 17.16 38.32 18.91
N LEU A 4 17.45 37.05 18.58
CA LEU A 4 16.56 35.94 18.87
C LEU A 4 16.76 35.54 20.35
N TYR A 5 15.83 35.95 21.21
CA TYR A 5 15.81 35.55 22.62
C TYR A 5 15.16 34.16 22.74
N ILE A 6 15.97 33.12 22.91
CA ILE A 6 15.46 31.79 23.28
C ILE A 6 15.78 31.58 24.76
N LYS A 7 14.75 31.64 25.61
CA LYS A 7 14.86 31.36 27.04
C LYS A 7 14.72 29.85 27.25
N ILE A 8 15.84 29.13 27.38
CA ILE A 8 15.84 27.71 27.75
C ILE A 8 15.90 27.62 29.27
N ASN A 9 14.77 27.32 29.92
CA ASN A 9 14.75 26.98 31.33
C ASN A 9 15.21 25.53 31.50
N VAL A 10 16.48 25.33 31.88
CA VAL A 10 16.96 24.05 32.42
C VAL A 10 16.89 24.13 33.94
N LEU A 11 15.95 23.41 34.55
CA LEU A 11 15.84 23.25 35.99
C LEU A 11 16.94 22.29 36.49
N LEU A 12 18.11 22.83 36.83
CA LEU A 12 19.16 22.13 37.57
C LEU A 12 19.63 23.01 38.75
N SER A 13 18.88 22.97 39.86
CA SER A 13 19.28 23.55 41.16
C SER A 13 19.55 25.09 41.14
N PRO A 14 19.81 25.77 42.29
CA PRO A 14 19.31 27.14 42.54
C PRO A 14 20.10 28.29 41.91
N PHE A 15 20.90 28.06 40.87
CA PHE A 15 21.68 29.12 40.22
C PHE A 15 21.06 29.52 38.88
N LEU A 16 20.62 30.79 38.79
CA LEU A 16 20.21 31.39 37.53
C LEU A 16 21.46 31.59 36.66
N PHE A 17 21.54 30.89 35.53
CA PHE A 17 22.58 31.12 34.53
C PHE A 17 22.02 31.94 33.37
N GLU A 18 22.68 33.06 33.06
CA GLU A 18 22.35 33.91 31.92
C GLU A 18 23.24 33.54 30.72
N PHE A 19 22.63 33.19 29.59
CA PHE A 19 23.35 32.84 28.36
C PHE A 19 23.20 33.95 27.32
N ARG A 20 24.33 34.43 26.78
CA ARG A 20 24.32 35.37 25.63
C ARG A 20 24.86 34.71 24.36
N PHE A 21 24.19 35.00 23.26
CA PHE A 21 24.59 34.57 21.92
C PHE A 21 25.66 35.51 21.34
N HIS A 22 26.78 34.94 20.89
CA HIS A 22 27.75 35.65 20.05
C HIS A 22 28.23 34.71 18.93
N GLY A 23 27.58 34.80 17.76
CA GLY A 23 27.81 33.88 16.64
C GLY A 23 27.44 32.43 16.99
N ASP A 24 28.18 31.47 16.42
CA ASP A 24 27.96 30.02 16.57
C ASP A 24 28.54 29.40 17.86
N ARG A 25 28.88 30.21 18.88
CA ARG A 25 29.49 29.71 20.12
C ARG A 25 28.76 30.21 21.37
N PHE A 26 28.71 29.34 22.38
CA PHE A 26 28.22 29.66 23.73
C PHE A 26 29.32 30.32 24.55
N ILE A 27 29.01 31.45 25.21
CA ILE A 27 29.86 32.08 26.22
C ILE A 27 29.07 32.14 27.52
N LEU A 28 29.61 31.53 28.57
CA LEU A 28 29.05 31.53 29.91
C LEU A 28 29.70 32.67 30.71
N LEU A 29 28.93 33.69 31.09
CA LEU A 29 29.39 34.77 31.94
C LEU A 29 28.85 34.50 33.35
N SER A 30 29.72 34.20 34.31
CA SER A 30 29.34 34.21 35.72
C SER A 30 29.45 35.63 36.26
N GLU A 31 28.38 36.19 36.82
CA GLU A 31 28.50 37.37 37.67
C GLU A 31 29.30 37.01 38.92
N GLY A 32 30.30 37.84 39.21
CA GLY A 32 31.41 37.47 40.08
C GLY A 32 31.09 37.50 41.57
N THR A 33 31.84 36.68 42.29
CA THR A 33 32.33 37.02 43.63
C THR A 33 33.80 36.64 43.73
N ARG A 34 34.61 37.62 44.14
CA ARG A 34 36.05 37.49 44.41
C ARG A 34 36.32 36.35 45.39
N SER A 35 37.10 35.36 44.98
CA SER A 35 37.99 34.60 45.88
C SER A 35 38.99 33.79 45.06
N SER A 36 40.26 33.96 45.41
CA SER A 36 41.45 33.38 44.80
C SER A 36 41.65 31.93 45.25
N SER A 37 41.44 30.96 44.36
CA SER A 37 42.17 29.68 44.38
C SER A 37 41.81 28.84 43.15
N LEU A 38 42.85 28.48 42.37
CA LEU A 38 42.99 27.34 41.45
C LEU A 38 41.68 26.69 40.94
N PHE A 39 41.24 27.10 39.75
CA PHE A 39 40.32 26.30 38.94
C PHE A 39 41.15 25.36 38.02
N PRO A 40 40.90 24.04 37.99
CA PRO A 40 41.51 23.16 37.01
C PRO A 40 40.95 23.51 35.63
N LEU A 41 41.83 23.57 34.62
CA LEU A 41 41.43 23.69 33.21
C LEU A 41 40.52 22.51 32.84
N PHE A 42 39.20 22.72 32.92
CA PHE A 42 38.27 21.88 32.17
C PHE A 42 38.47 22.23 30.70
N LEU A 43 39.10 21.32 29.96
CA LEU A 43 39.00 21.29 28.50
C LEU A 43 37.51 21.13 28.17
N PHE A 44 36.81 22.25 27.96
CA PHE A 44 35.45 22.21 27.44
C PHE A 44 35.54 21.77 25.99
N TYR A 45 35.28 20.49 25.76
CA TYR A 45 34.97 19.96 24.44
C TYR A 45 33.67 20.63 23.99
N THR A 46 33.78 21.77 23.29
CA THR A 46 32.62 22.46 22.75
C THR A 46 32.08 21.62 21.60
N MET A 47 31.19 20.67 21.91
CA MET A 47 30.40 20.00 20.89
C MET A 47 29.59 21.07 20.16
N ASN A 48 29.71 21.09 18.83
CA ASN A 48 28.89 21.95 17.99
C ASN A 48 27.42 21.54 18.16
N ILE A 49 26.50 22.50 18.14
CA ILE A 49 25.05 22.26 18.23
C ILE A 49 24.56 21.22 17.21
N TRP A 50 25.21 21.15 16.05
CA TRP A 50 24.92 20.15 15.02
C TRP A 50 25.36 18.74 15.41
N ASP A 51 26.47 18.60 16.12
CA ASP A 51 26.94 17.31 16.61
C ASP A 51 26.08 16.83 17.78
N LEU A 52 25.64 17.75 18.64
CA LEU A 52 24.66 17.45 19.69
C LEU A 52 23.30 17.04 19.11
N ALA A 53 22.84 17.73 18.05
CA ALA A 53 21.60 17.38 17.37
C ALA A 53 21.69 16.01 16.67
N LYS A 54 22.81 15.70 15.99
CA LYS A 54 23.06 14.38 15.40
C LYS A 54 23.10 13.29 16.46
N GLN A 55 23.78 13.53 17.58
CA GLN A 55 23.84 12.59 18.69
C GLN A 55 22.44 12.32 19.26
N LYS A 56 21.64 13.37 19.51
CA LYS A 56 20.25 13.21 19.96
C LYS A 56 19.36 12.48 18.97
N LEU A 57 19.58 12.67 17.66
CA LEU A 57 18.83 11.98 16.62
C LEU A 57 19.18 10.49 16.57
N VAL A 58 20.46 10.14 16.75
CA VAL A 58 20.94 8.76 16.87
C VAL A 58 20.43 8.12 18.16
N GLU A 59 20.52 8.82 19.29
CA GLU A 59 20.03 8.37 20.60
C GLU A 59 18.51 8.13 20.56
N ASN A 60 17.74 9.02 19.91
CA ASN A 60 16.31 8.82 19.72
C ASN A 60 15.99 7.64 18.80
N LYS A 61 16.77 7.43 17.73
CA LYS A 61 16.63 6.25 16.84
C LYS A 61 16.97 4.95 17.57
N GLN A 62 18.04 4.94 18.38
CA GLN A 62 18.44 3.81 19.20
C GLN A 62 17.40 3.53 20.28
N ARG A 63 16.91 4.56 20.97
CA ARG A 63 15.84 4.41 21.96
C ARG A 63 14.53 3.91 21.35
N ALA A 64 14.20 4.31 20.13
CA ALA A 64 13.07 3.77 19.38
C ALA A 64 13.28 2.29 19.01
N ALA A 65 14.47 1.93 18.52
CA ALA A 65 14.83 0.55 18.18
C ALA A 65 14.93 -0.36 19.40
N GLU A 66 15.44 0.13 20.54
CA GLU A 66 15.47 -0.59 21.81
C GLU A 66 14.07 -0.77 22.40
N LEU A 67 13.17 0.21 22.20
CA LEU A 67 11.76 0.01 22.52
C LEU A 67 11.18 -1.11 21.66
N GLU A 68 11.38 -1.06 20.33
CA GLU A 68 10.91 -2.10 19.41
C GLU A 68 11.46 -3.49 19.79
N GLN A 69 12.75 -3.59 20.14
CA GLN A 69 13.39 -4.85 20.52
C GLN A 69 12.90 -5.39 21.87
N LYS A 70 12.78 -4.54 22.90
CA LYS A 70 12.18 -4.95 24.20
C LYS A 70 10.73 -5.38 24.06
N LEU A 71 10.01 -4.80 23.10
CA LEU A 71 8.64 -5.17 22.77
C LEU A 71 8.55 -6.51 22.01
N ASP A 72 9.62 -6.96 21.33
CA ASP A 72 9.68 -8.24 20.63
C ASP A 72 10.03 -9.42 21.56
N ASP A 73 10.72 -9.15 22.67
CA ASP A 73 11.09 -10.17 23.67
C ASP A 73 9.94 -10.53 24.64
N GLU A 74 8.98 -9.62 24.89
CA GLU A 74 7.79 -9.87 25.71
C GLU A 74 6.66 -10.53 24.89
N ASN A 75 6.77 -11.84 24.67
CA ASN A 75 5.67 -12.65 24.15
C ASN A 75 4.49 -12.69 25.15
N GLY A 76 3.51 -11.81 24.91
CA GLY A 76 2.08 -11.99 25.17
C GLY A 76 1.67 -12.29 26.61
N VAL A 77 1.24 -11.25 27.35
CA VAL A 77 -0.05 -11.20 28.06
C VAL A 77 -0.34 -9.71 28.41
N ALA A 78 -1.44 -9.18 27.85
CA ALA A 78 -2.18 -7.98 28.27
C ALA A 78 -1.48 -6.59 28.20
N THR A 79 -1.69 -5.86 27.10
CA THR A 79 -2.59 -4.69 26.99
C THR A 79 -2.68 -4.32 25.49
N ASP A 80 -3.62 -4.95 24.78
CA ASP A 80 -3.67 -5.05 23.30
C ASP A 80 -3.63 -3.73 22.51
N ASN A 81 -3.97 -2.59 23.10
CA ASN A 81 -4.04 -1.33 22.35
C ASN A 81 -2.73 -0.55 22.29
N TYR A 82 -1.92 -0.51 23.35
CA TYR A 82 -0.69 0.30 23.39
C TYR A 82 0.45 -0.36 22.59
N LEU A 83 0.61 -1.68 22.72
CA LEU A 83 1.62 -2.46 22.01
C LEU A 83 1.40 -2.46 20.49
N ALA A 84 0.14 -2.56 20.06
CA ALA A 84 -0.24 -2.45 18.66
C ALA A 84 -0.10 -1.02 18.11
N GLU A 85 -0.15 0.01 18.96
CA GLU A 85 -0.05 1.42 18.59
C GLU A 85 1.41 1.88 18.44
N VAL A 86 2.33 1.37 19.26
CA VAL A 86 3.79 1.64 19.14
C VAL A 86 4.40 0.93 17.94
N ARG A 87 3.98 -0.30 17.63
CA ARG A 87 4.44 -1.04 16.43
C ARG A 87 3.81 -0.54 15.13
N ARG A 88 2.75 0.29 15.20
CA ARG A 88 2.05 0.75 14.02
C ARG A 88 2.86 1.85 13.37
N ARG A 89 3.35 1.62 12.16
CA ARG A 89 3.81 2.72 11.32
C ARG A 89 2.63 3.67 11.13
N HIS A 90 2.82 4.94 11.46
CA HIS A 90 1.82 6.01 11.32
C HIS A 90 1.47 6.34 9.86
N GLU A 91 2.05 5.59 8.91
CA GLU A 91 1.81 5.67 7.49
C GLU A 91 1.41 4.30 6.94
N SER A 92 0.28 4.24 6.25
CA SER A 92 -0.19 3.04 5.54
C SER A 92 -0.40 3.35 4.06
N HIS A 93 -0.33 2.32 3.21
CA HIS A 93 -0.54 2.44 1.78
C HIS A 93 -1.67 1.50 1.35
N ILE A 94 -2.71 2.03 0.73
CA ILE A 94 -3.86 1.27 0.27
C ILE A 94 -3.96 1.44 -1.24
N ILE A 95 -3.89 0.32 -1.95
CA ILE A 95 -4.02 0.27 -3.39
C ILE A 95 -5.43 -0.19 -3.73
N ILE A 96 -6.15 0.59 -4.52
CA ILE A 96 -7.50 0.32 -5.01
C ILE A 96 -7.39 0.03 -6.51
N ALA A 97 -7.55 -1.24 -6.88
CA ALA A 97 -7.46 -1.72 -8.25
C ALA A 97 -8.80 -2.31 -8.73
N GLY A 98 -8.98 -2.38 -10.04
CA GLY A 98 -10.21 -2.86 -10.67
C GLY A 98 -10.45 -2.19 -12.02
N ASN A 99 -11.38 -2.70 -12.80
CA ASN A 99 -11.63 -2.18 -14.15
C ASN A 99 -12.25 -0.78 -14.18
N ARG A 100 -12.26 -0.18 -15.38
CA ARG A 100 -12.93 1.08 -15.65
C ARG A 100 -14.42 0.94 -15.28
N LYS A 101 -14.98 1.96 -14.62
CA LYS A 101 -16.41 2.02 -14.22
C LYS A 101 -16.90 0.92 -13.26
N CYS A 102 -16.02 0.19 -12.56
CA CYS A 102 -16.44 -0.73 -11.49
C CYS A 102 -16.77 -0.03 -10.15
N GLY A 103 -16.67 1.30 -10.07
CA GLY A 103 -17.06 2.08 -8.89
C GLY A 103 -15.96 2.34 -7.85
N LYS A 104 -14.67 2.23 -8.23
CA LYS A 104 -13.50 2.54 -7.38
C LYS A 104 -13.55 3.94 -6.77
N SER A 105 -13.73 4.97 -7.60
CA SER A 105 -13.74 6.35 -7.13
C SER A 105 -14.92 6.60 -6.17
N SER A 106 -16.10 6.02 -6.45
CA SER A 106 -17.24 6.07 -5.52
C SER A 106 -16.97 5.34 -4.20
N PHE A 107 -16.29 4.19 -4.25
CA PHE A 107 -15.90 3.43 -3.06
C PHE A 107 -14.90 4.21 -2.20
N MET A 108 -13.91 4.85 -2.82
CA MET A 108 -12.93 5.70 -2.15
C MET A 108 -13.59 6.95 -1.55
N LEU A 109 -14.44 7.65 -2.31
CA LEU A 109 -15.14 8.85 -1.82
C LEU A 109 -16.09 8.53 -0.66
N ASN A 110 -16.73 7.36 -0.67
CA ASN A 110 -17.55 6.90 0.45
C ASN A 110 -16.74 6.70 1.74
N PHE A 111 -15.49 6.22 1.64
CA PHE A 111 -14.59 6.16 2.79
C PHE A 111 -14.16 7.55 3.27
N LEU A 112 -13.88 8.47 2.33
CA LEU A 112 -13.47 9.83 2.64
C LEU A 112 -14.64 10.73 3.08
N GLU A 113 -15.87 10.23 3.00
CA GLU A 113 -17.11 10.98 3.27
C GLU A 113 -17.22 12.25 2.42
N ARG A 114 -16.78 12.18 1.17
CA ARG A 114 -16.79 13.30 0.22
C ARG A 114 -17.83 13.08 -0.87
N LYS A 115 -18.49 14.16 -1.27
CA LYS A 115 -19.44 14.19 -2.40
C LYS A 115 -18.81 15.04 -3.50
N GLU A 116 -17.92 14.43 -4.27
CA GLU A 116 -17.25 15.02 -5.42
C GLU A 116 -17.79 14.41 -6.71
N ASP A 117 -17.71 15.15 -7.82
CA ASP A 117 -18.11 14.64 -9.12
C ASP A 117 -17.15 13.54 -9.59
N LEU A 118 -17.72 12.40 -9.97
CA LEU A 118 -16.96 11.24 -10.43
C LEU A 118 -16.36 11.53 -11.81
N LYS A 119 -15.05 11.76 -11.84
CA LYS A 119 -14.28 11.80 -13.08
C LYS A 119 -13.74 10.40 -13.38
N GLU A 120 -13.45 10.17 -14.65
CA GLU A 120 -12.83 8.93 -15.04
C GLU A 120 -11.34 8.93 -14.68
N SER A 121 -10.93 7.99 -13.84
CA SER A 121 -9.54 7.88 -13.41
C SER A 121 -8.62 7.38 -14.52
N VAL A 122 -7.50 8.09 -14.71
CA VAL A 122 -6.47 7.76 -15.70
C VAL A 122 -5.14 7.46 -15.00
N GLY A 123 -4.53 6.33 -15.34
CA GLY A 123 -3.24 5.93 -14.77
C GLY A 123 -3.31 5.65 -13.27
N LEU A 124 -2.53 6.36 -12.46
CA LEU A 124 -2.47 6.17 -11.02
C LEU A 124 -2.80 7.48 -10.30
N GLU A 125 -3.94 7.51 -9.62
CA GLU A 125 -4.40 8.67 -8.86
C GLU A 125 -4.04 8.52 -7.38
N PHE A 126 -3.59 9.62 -6.77
CA PHE A 126 -3.18 9.65 -5.36
C PHE A 126 -4.13 10.52 -4.56
N THR A 127 -4.62 9.99 -3.44
CA THR A 127 -5.35 10.72 -2.40
C THR A 127 -4.83 10.29 -1.04
N TYR A 128 -5.06 11.07 0.01
CA TYR A 128 -4.69 10.68 1.37
C TYR A 128 -5.83 10.94 2.36
N ALA A 129 -5.89 10.11 3.40
CA ALA A 129 -6.75 10.29 4.55
C ALA A 129 -5.90 10.50 5.80
N ARG A 130 -6.41 11.29 6.75
CA ARG A 130 -5.75 11.52 8.04
C ARG A 130 -6.70 11.20 9.17
N ARG A 131 -6.17 10.57 10.22
CA ARG A 131 -6.88 10.38 11.47
C ARG A 131 -5.99 10.85 12.61
N THR A 132 -6.55 11.71 13.46
CA THR A 132 -5.85 12.17 14.67
C THR A 132 -6.32 11.34 15.86
N ARG A 133 -5.38 10.84 16.66
CA ARG A 133 -5.61 10.12 17.91
C ARG A 133 -4.81 10.79 19.02
N GLY A 134 -5.46 11.67 19.79
CA GLY A 134 -4.75 12.53 20.74
C GLY A 134 -3.72 13.41 20.03
N ASN A 135 -2.43 13.20 20.33
CA ASN A 135 -1.31 13.94 19.71
C ASN A 135 -0.70 13.24 18.48
N VAL A 136 -1.13 12.00 18.17
CA VAL A 136 -0.61 11.22 17.05
C VAL A 136 -1.46 11.46 15.80
N LYS A 137 -0.78 11.67 14.67
CA LYS A 137 -1.43 11.84 13.36
C LYS A 137 -1.07 10.65 12.48
N ASP A 138 -2.05 9.79 12.24
CA ASP A 138 -1.93 8.70 11.28
C ASP A 138 -2.31 9.19 9.87
N VAL A 139 -1.55 8.78 8.86
CA VAL A 139 -1.74 9.10 7.46
C VAL A 139 -1.94 7.80 6.67
N ALA A 140 -2.98 7.76 5.85
CA ALA A 140 -3.23 6.67 4.92
C ALA A 140 -3.15 7.19 3.49
N ASN A 141 -2.19 6.65 2.73
CA ASN A 141 -1.93 6.94 1.33
C ASN A 141 -2.81 6.03 0.47
N LEU A 142 -3.77 6.61 -0.24
CA LEU A 142 -4.72 5.91 -1.11
C LEU A 142 -4.26 6.05 -2.57
N TRP A 143 -4.12 4.93 -3.25
CA TRP A 143 -3.71 4.87 -4.65
C TRP A 143 -4.82 4.21 -5.46
N GLU A 144 -5.46 4.94 -6.36
CA GLU A 144 -6.48 4.41 -7.27
C GLU A 144 -5.86 4.13 -8.65
N LEU A 145 -6.01 2.89 -9.12
CA LEU A 145 -5.56 2.49 -10.45
C LEU A 145 -6.66 2.73 -11.49
N GLY A 146 -6.55 3.81 -12.25
CA GLY A 146 -7.27 4.06 -13.50
C GLY A 146 -6.78 3.16 -14.64
N GLY A 147 -7.58 2.95 -15.68
CA GLY A 147 -7.18 2.13 -16.85
C GLY A 147 -7.28 0.60 -16.69
N GLY A 148 -7.62 0.08 -15.51
CA GLY A 148 -7.95 -1.34 -15.31
C GLY A 148 -6.77 -2.30 -15.43
N SER A 149 -7.02 -3.51 -15.93
CA SER A 149 -6.03 -4.61 -15.98
C SER A 149 -4.88 -4.41 -16.98
N SER A 150 -4.92 -3.37 -17.82
CA SER A 150 -3.88 -3.07 -18.83
C SER A 150 -2.68 -2.32 -18.26
N VAL A 151 -2.85 -1.60 -17.15
CA VAL A 151 -1.83 -0.69 -16.58
C VAL A 151 -1.37 -1.11 -15.19
N THR A 152 -1.45 -2.41 -14.87
CA THR A 152 -1.03 -2.95 -13.56
C THR A 152 0.45 -2.71 -13.25
N GLU A 153 1.28 -2.43 -14.26
CA GLU A 153 2.69 -2.08 -14.08
C GLU A 153 2.90 -0.81 -13.22
N LEU A 154 1.92 0.10 -13.20
CA LEU A 154 1.93 1.29 -12.35
C LEU A 154 1.88 0.96 -10.86
N LEU A 155 1.52 -0.27 -10.47
CA LEU A 155 1.58 -0.75 -9.08
C LEU A 155 3.00 -0.78 -8.52
N SER A 156 4.03 -0.70 -9.36
CA SER A 156 5.42 -0.54 -8.94
C SER A 156 5.71 0.79 -8.24
N VAL A 157 4.86 1.81 -8.44
CA VAL A 157 5.00 3.13 -7.80
C VAL A 157 4.63 3.08 -6.31
N PRO A 158 3.45 2.58 -5.90
CA PRO A 158 3.08 2.50 -4.50
C PRO A 158 3.72 1.33 -3.75
N ILE A 159 4.17 0.27 -4.43
CA ILE A 159 4.79 -0.91 -3.80
C ILE A 159 6.30 -0.79 -3.84
N THR A 160 6.90 -0.40 -2.72
CA THR A 160 8.34 -0.17 -2.59
C THR A 160 8.91 -0.91 -1.38
N MET A 161 10.24 -1.08 -1.35
CA MET A 161 10.96 -1.68 -0.22
C MET A 161 10.59 -1.06 1.14
N LYS A 162 10.32 0.25 1.17
CA LYS A 162 10.04 0.97 2.43
C LYS A 162 8.64 0.72 2.98
N ASN A 163 7.66 0.49 2.10
CA ASN A 163 6.25 0.53 2.47
C ASN A 163 5.47 -0.77 2.20
N VAL A 164 6.07 -1.77 1.55
CA VAL A 164 5.43 -3.06 1.24
C VAL A 164 4.84 -3.74 2.49
N GLU A 165 5.51 -3.58 3.63
CA GLU A 165 5.09 -4.09 4.94
C GLU A 165 3.81 -3.46 5.52
N THR A 166 3.46 -2.27 5.02
CA THR A 166 2.29 -1.46 5.40
C THR A 166 1.34 -1.25 4.22
N CYS A 167 1.57 -1.98 3.13
CA CYS A 167 0.77 -1.89 1.93
C CYS A 167 -0.37 -2.90 2.01
N SER A 168 -1.55 -2.51 1.55
CA SER A 168 -2.74 -3.38 1.45
C SER A 168 -3.40 -3.18 0.09
N LEU A 169 -4.03 -4.23 -0.43
CA LEU A 169 -4.68 -4.26 -1.74
C LEU A 169 -6.19 -4.41 -1.60
N ILE A 170 -6.94 -3.60 -2.33
CA ILE A 170 -8.39 -3.72 -2.46
C ILE A 170 -8.68 -3.86 -3.96
N VAL A 171 -9.26 -4.99 -4.37
CA VAL A 171 -9.64 -5.24 -5.77
C VAL A 171 -11.15 -5.19 -5.91
N LEU A 172 -11.65 -4.24 -6.70
CA LEU A 172 -13.06 -4.07 -7.01
C LEU A 172 -13.39 -4.79 -8.31
N LEU A 173 -14.36 -5.70 -8.21
CA LEU A 173 -14.85 -6.51 -9.32
C LEU A 173 -16.29 -6.08 -9.63
N ASP A 174 -16.59 -5.86 -10.91
CA ASP A 174 -17.93 -5.49 -11.36
C ASP A 174 -18.78 -6.74 -11.57
N MET A 175 -19.82 -6.91 -10.76
CA MET A 175 -20.71 -8.08 -10.85
C MET A 175 -21.67 -8.01 -12.04
N THR A 176 -21.76 -6.86 -12.71
CA THR A 176 -22.57 -6.69 -13.92
C THR A 176 -21.80 -7.03 -15.19
N ASN A 177 -20.46 -7.01 -15.15
CA ASN A 177 -19.58 -7.33 -16.29
C ASN A 177 -18.64 -8.48 -15.91
N LEU A 178 -19.14 -9.72 -16.01
CA LEU A 178 -18.42 -10.93 -15.59
C LEU A 178 -17.29 -11.32 -16.55
N ASP A 179 -17.36 -10.86 -17.80
CA ASP A 179 -16.42 -11.17 -18.89
C ASP A 179 -15.00 -10.63 -18.66
N GLU A 180 -14.78 -9.85 -17.60
CA GLU A 180 -13.47 -9.29 -17.28
C GLU A 180 -13.00 -9.59 -15.85
N VAL A 181 -13.88 -10.17 -15.02
CA VAL A 181 -13.65 -10.35 -13.58
C VAL A 181 -12.42 -11.20 -13.30
N TRP A 182 -12.30 -12.35 -13.97
CA TRP A 182 -11.21 -13.30 -13.72
C TRP A 182 -9.87 -12.73 -14.14
N ILE A 183 -9.79 -12.19 -15.37
CA ILE A 183 -8.56 -11.59 -15.90
C ILE A 183 -8.08 -10.44 -15.00
N THR A 184 -9.01 -9.64 -14.48
CA THR A 184 -8.69 -8.47 -13.65
C THR A 184 -8.04 -8.86 -12.34
N ILE A 185 -8.63 -9.82 -11.62
CA ILE A 185 -8.07 -10.25 -10.32
C ILE A 185 -6.75 -11.00 -10.52
N GLU A 186 -6.68 -11.92 -11.50
CA GLU A 186 -5.49 -12.73 -11.79
C GLU A 186 -4.30 -11.82 -12.14
N LYS A 187 -4.45 -10.94 -13.14
CA LYS A 187 -3.38 -9.99 -13.54
C LYS A 187 -2.94 -9.06 -12.41
N THR A 188 -3.89 -8.57 -11.61
CA THR A 188 -3.58 -7.64 -10.51
C THR A 188 -2.77 -8.34 -9.43
N VAL A 189 -3.21 -9.52 -8.97
CA VAL A 189 -2.52 -10.29 -7.93
C VAL A 189 -1.16 -10.77 -8.43
N ASP A 190 -1.06 -11.25 -9.67
CA ASP A 190 0.21 -11.70 -10.25
C ASP A 190 1.23 -10.56 -10.36
N THR A 191 0.76 -9.36 -10.70
CA THR A 191 1.64 -8.17 -10.75
C THR A 191 2.14 -7.81 -9.36
N VAL A 192 1.27 -7.79 -8.35
CA VAL A 192 1.65 -7.56 -6.96
C VAL A 192 2.63 -8.64 -6.48
N ARG A 193 2.37 -9.91 -6.80
CA ARG A 193 3.26 -11.03 -6.44
C ARG A 193 4.66 -10.84 -7.01
N ARG A 194 4.78 -10.58 -8.32
CA ARG A 194 6.08 -10.32 -8.96
C ARG A 194 6.82 -9.14 -8.35
N LEU A 195 6.12 -8.05 -8.03
CA LEU A 195 6.72 -6.87 -7.41
C LEU A 195 7.26 -7.20 -6.02
N VAL A 196 6.49 -7.89 -5.18
CA VAL A 196 6.93 -8.26 -3.83
C VAL A 196 8.07 -9.28 -3.87
N GLU A 197 8.00 -10.31 -4.71
CA GLU A 197 9.09 -11.28 -4.88
C GLU A 197 10.42 -10.61 -5.29
N ASN A 198 10.35 -9.58 -6.14
CA ASN A 198 11.54 -8.80 -6.52
C ASN A 198 12.10 -7.99 -5.35
N LEU A 199 11.25 -7.48 -4.45
CA LEU A 199 11.69 -6.80 -3.23
C LEU A 199 12.28 -7.79 -2.22
N GLU A 200 11.69 -8.97 -2.05
CA GLU A 200 12.20 -10.02 -1.14
C GLU A 200 13.60 -10.49 -1.56
N LYS A 201 13.86 -10.62 -2.86
CA LYS A 201 15.20 -10.97 -3.38
C LYS A 201 16.27 -9.92 -3.05
N GLN A 202 15.88 -8.67 -2.81
CA GLN A 202 16.81 -7.59 -2.46
C GLN A 202 17.10 -7.55 -0.95
N ASP A 203 16.18 -8.00 -0.08
CA ASP A 203 16.34 -8.03 1.37
C ASP A 203 15.77 -9.32 2.00
N ASN A 204 16.67 -10.24 2.39
CA ASN A 204 16.30 -11.49 3.07
C ASN A 204 15.60 -11.27 4.41
N ASN A 205 15.85 -10.16 5.12
CA ASN A 205 15.15 -9.87 6.36
C ASN A 205 13.71 -9.45 6.09
N LEU A 206 13.46 -8.71 5.00
CA LEU A 206 12.12 -8.38 4.57
C LEU A 206 11.30 -9.64 4.27
N GLN A 207 11.89 -10.61 3.57
CA GLN A 207 11.25 -11.89 3.28
C GLN A 207 10.73 -12.58 4.57
N LYS A 208 11.56 -12.64 5.62
CA LYS A 208 11.15 -13.22 6.91
C LYS A 208 10.00 -12.44 7.55
N ARG A 209 10.04 -11.11 7.53
CA ARG A 209 8.97 -10.26 8.11
C ARG A 209 7.65 -10.38 7.35
N LEU A 210 7.70 -10.43 6.02
CA LEU A 210 6.49 -10.62 5.18
C LEU A 210 5.92 -12.03 5.33
N ALA A 211 6.77 -13.06 5.39
CA ALA A 211 6.34 -14.43 5.65
C ALA A 211 5.65 -14.56 7.01
N GLU A 212 6.18 -13.92 8.06
CA GLU A 212 5.56 -13.93 9.38
C GLU A 212 4.21 -13.21 9.40
N LYS A 213 4.10 -12.04 8.75
CA LYS A 213 2.82 -11.33 8.58
C LYS A 213 1.78 -12.17 7.81
N MET A 214 2.22 -12.88 6.78
CA MET A 214 1.36 -13.81 6.03
C MET A 214 0.91 -14.96 6.91
N ARG A 215 1.81 -15.57 7.68
CA ARG A 215 1.51 -16.67 8.62
C ARG A 215 0.45 -16.26 9.63
N LEU A 216 0.60 -15.09 10.25
CA LEU A 216 -0.38 -14.56 11.22
C LEU A 216 -1.75 -14.30 10.57
N ARG A 217 -1.79 -13.78 9.34
CA ARG A 217 -3.05 -13.58 8.61
C ARG A 217 -3.76 -14.89 8.28
N LEU A 218 -3.00 -15.94 8.00
CA LEU A 218 -3.51 -17.26 7.59
C LEU A 218 -3.55 -18.27 8.74
N GLU A 219 -3.39 -17.83 9.99
CA GLU A 219 -3.30 -18.72 11.16
C GLU A 219 -4.51 -19.67 11.29
N LYS A 220 -5.67 -19.24 10.81
CA LYS A 220 -6.90 -20.05 10.83
C LYS A 220 -6.98 -21.10 9.72
N TYR A 221 -6.11 -21.07 8.72
CA TYR A 221 -6.05 -22.07 7.67
C TYR A 221 -5.37 -23.33 8.21
N ASP A 222 -5.98 -24.50 7.97
CA ASP A 222 -5.32 -25.76 8.27
C ASP A 222 -4.17 -26.05 7.27
N SER A 223 -3.33 -27.04 7.60
CA SER A 223 -2.16 -27.38 6.79
C SER A 223 -2.50 -27.91 5.39
N GLY A 224 -3.70 -28.47 5.19
CA GLY A 224 -4.17 -28.92 3.88
C GLY A 224 -4.58 -27.74 3.00
N SER A 225 -5.31 -26.80 3.59
CA SER A 225 -5.77 -25.55 3.01
C SER A 225 -4.61 -24.71 2.50
N LEU A 226 -3.54 -24.58 3.29
CA LEU A 226 -2.34 -23.85 2.89
C LEU A 226 -1.63 -24.43 1.65
N LYS A 227 -1.70 -25.75 1.42
CA LYS A 227 -1.10 -26.39 0.24
C LYS A 227 -1.91 -26.15 -1.04
N MET A 228 -3.20 -25.92 -0.91
CA MET A 228 -4.13 -25.72 -2.03
C MET A 228 -4.31 -24.25 -2.40
N CYS A 229 -3.82 -23.33 -1.56
CA CYS A 229 -3.94 -21.89 -1.73
C CYS A 229 -2.66 -21.26 -2.27
N THR A 230 -2.80 -20.12 -2.93
CA THR A 230 -1.70 -19.27 -3.36
C THR A 230 -1.91 -17.86 -2.82
N PRO A 231 -1.69 -17.63 -1.50
CA PRO A 231 -2.01 -16.36 -0.86
C PRO A 231 -1.33 -15.16 -1.53
N CYS A 232 -2.02 -14.02 -1.52
CA CYS A 232 -1.42 -12.74 -1.91
C CYS A 232 -0.33 -12.36 -0.88
N PRO A 233 0.84 -11.84 -1.27
CA PRO A 233 1.92 -11.49 -0.32
C PRO A 233 1.56 -10.35 0.64
N ILE A 234 0.66 -9.46 0.24
CA ILE A 234 0.16 -8.35 1.07
C ILE A 234 -1.29 -8.59 1.48
N PRO A 235 -1.78 -7.98 2.58
CA PRO A 235 -3.19 -8.05 2.95
C PRO A 235 -4.10 -7.58 1.81
N MET A 236 -5.15 -8.36 1.53
CA MET A 236 -6.03 -8.14 0.38
C MET A 236 -7.51 -8.19 0.77
N THR A 237 -8.34 -7.37 0.12
CA THR A 237 -9.81 -7.49 0.14
C THR A 237 -10.36 -7.47 -1.28
N ILE A 238 -11.20 -8.44 -1.61
CA ILE A 238 -11.98 -8.50 -2.83
C ILE A 238 -13.33 -7.85 -2.55
N VAL A 239 -13.70 -6.88 -3.37
CA VAL A 239 -14.97 -6.15 -3.27
C VAL A 239 -15.80 -6.44 -4.52
N ALA A 240 -16.90 -7.16 -4.34
CA ALA A 240 -17.90 -7.37 -5.38
C ALA A 240 -18.84 -6.16 -5.43
N THR A 241 -18.78 -5.39 -6.51
CA THR A 241 -19.48 -4.10 -6.66
C THR A 241 -20.81 -4.25 -7.42
N LYS A 242 -21.63 -3.19 -7.40
CA LYS A 242 -22.96 -3.13 -8.01
C LYS A 242 -23.92 -4.22 -7.52
N TYR A 243 -23.87 -4.48 -6.20
CA TYR A 243 -24.74 -5.46 -5.55
C TYR A 243 -26.23 -5.21 -5.81
N ASP A 244 -26.63 -3.94 -5.96
CA ASP A 244 -27.99 -3.50 -6.25
C ASP A 244 -28.56 -4.07 -7.56
N GLU A 245 -27.70 -4.28 -8.55
CA GLU A 245 -28.07 -4.91 -9.83
C GLU A 245 -27.89 -6.43 -9.76
N PHE A 246 -26.79 -6.88 -9.14
CA PHE A 246 -26.48 -8.31 -8.97
C PHE A 246 -27.58 -9.08 -8.20
N GLN A 247 -28.19 -8.48 -7.17
CA GLN A 247 -29.24 -9.15 -6.39
C GLN A 247 -30.45 -9.57 -7.24
N ASN A 248 -30.66 -8.93 -8.40
CA ASN A 248 -31.76 -9.20 -9.32
C ASN A 248 -31.42 -10.26 -10.40
N PHE A 249 -30.19 -10.79 -10.42
CA PHE A 249 -29.82 -11.85 -11.35
C PHE A 249 -30.51 -13.17 -10.99
N GLU A 250 -30.58 -14.09 -11.96
CA GLU A 250 -31.09 -15.44 -11.76
C GLU A 250 -30.39 -16.15 -10.59
N SER A 251 -31.16 -16.91 -9.79
CA SER A 251 -30.63 -17.55 -8.57
C SER A 251 -29.46 -18.48 -8.84
N GLU A 252 -29.45 -19.21 -9.96
CA GLU A 252 -28.33 -20.08 -10.33
C GLU A 252 -27.06 -19.26 -10.64
N LYS A 253 -27.20 -18.20 -11.44
CA LYS A 253 -26.11 -17.27 -11.75
C LYS A 253 -25.53 -16.64 -10.49
N ARG A 254 -26.38 -16.19 -9.56
CA ARG A 254 -25.97 -15.64 -8.26
C ARG A 254 -25.22 -16.68 -7.43
N ARG A 255 -25.75 -17.91 -7.33
CA ARG A 255 -25.13 -19.01 -6.59
C ARG A 255 -23.72 -19.32 -7.11
N HIS A 256 -23.58 -19.53 -8.42
CA HIS A 256 -22.28 -19.82 -9.03
C HIS A 256 -21.30 -18.67 -8.80
N LEU A 257 -21.69 -17.42 -9.06
CA LEU A 257 -20.80 -16.27 -8.84
C LEU A 257 -20.36 -16.14 -7.38
N CYS A 258 -21.27 -16.37 -6.43
CA CYS A 258 -20.93 -16.39 -5.01
C CYS A 258 -19.90 -17.48 -4.69
N GLN A 259 -20.05 -18.69 -5.24
CA GLN A 259 -19.07 -19.77 -5.07
C GLN A 259 -17.69 -19.39 -5.64
N PHE A 260 -17.64 -18.82 -6.84
CA PHE A 260 -16.39 -18.37 -7.45
C PHE A 260 -15.69 -17.28 -6.63
N LEU A 261 -16.43 -16.28 -6.15
CA LEU A 261 -15.88 -15.21 -5.31
C LEU A 261 -15.34 -15.75 -3.98
N ARG A 262 -16.07 -16.69 -3.36
CA ARG A 262 -15.63 -17.37 -2.13
C ARG A 262 -14.35 -18.15 -2.36
N PHE A 263 -14.28 -18.90 -3.47
CA PHE A 263 -13.07 -19.61 -3.88
C PHE A 263 -11.89 -18.65 -4.07
N LEU A 264 -12.06 -17.56 -4.82
CA LEU A 264 -11.00 -16.56 -5.05
C LEU A 264 -10.50 -15.93 -3.75
N ALA A 265 -11.42 -15.59 -2.84
CA ALA A 265 -11.07 -15.04 -1.53
C ALA A 265 -10.30 -16.06 -0.70
N TYR A 266 -10.75 -17.32 -0.70
CA TYR A 266 -10.07 -18.42 -0.03
C TYR A 266 -8.67 -18.67 -0.61
N SER A 267 -8.53 -18.78 -1.93
CA SER A 267 -7.28 -19.11 -2.61
C SER A 267 -6.21 -18.04 -2.43
N TYR A 268 -6.60 -16.76 -2.45
CA TYR A 268 -5.69 -15.64 -2.25
C TYR A 268 -5.51 -15.22 -0.78
N GLY A 269 -6.26 -15.83 0.15
CA GLY A 269 -6.26 -15.42 1.56
C GLY A 269 -6.75 -13.98 1.75
N ALA A 270 -7.75 -13.58 0.98
CA ALA A 270 -8.34 -12.25 1.00
C ALA A 270 -9.64 -12.22 1.82
N ASN A 271 -10.05 -11.03 2.27
CA ASN A 271 -11.43 -10.82 2.71
C ASN A 271 -12.32 -10.67 1.47
N LEU A 272 -13.59 -11.05 1.59
CA LEU A 272 -14.62 -10.83 0.56
C LEU A 272 -15.72 -9.94 1.14
N MET A 273 -16.13 -8.92 0.37
CA MET A 273 -17.31 -8.13 0.72
C MET A 273 -18.10 -7.73 -0.53
N MET A 274 -19.42 -7.68 -0.40
CA MET A 274 -20.29 -7.06 -1.40
C MET A 274 -20.51 -5.58 -1.09
N TYR A 275 -20.67 -4.80 -2.16
CA TYR A 275 -20.80 -3.35 -2.10
C TYR A 275 -21.72 -2.83 -3.21
N SER A 276 -22.51 -1.81 -2.87
CA SER A 276 -23.18 -0.95 -3.83
C SER A 276 -23.08 0.50 -3.35
N SER A 277 -22.83 1.42 -4.29
CA SER A 277 -22.88 2.86 -4.01
C SER A 277 -24.31 3.38 -3.85
N ARG A 278 -25.33 2.63 -4.29
CA ARG A 278 -26.74 3.04 -4.25
C ARG A 278 -27.47 2.62 -2.98
N MET A 279 -26.88 1.76 -2.15
CA MET A 279 -27.52 1.22 -0.95
C MET A 279 -26.86 1.75 0.34
N GLU A 280 -27.68 2.26 1.27
CA GLU A 280 -27.22 2.93 2.50
C GLU A 280 -26.59 1.98 3.55
N GLN A 281 -26.73 0.66 3.37
CA GLN A 281 -26.20 -0.33 4.31
C GLN A 281 -24.67 -0.53 4.23
N PHE A 282 -24.04 -0.16 3.10
CA PHE A 282 -22.63 -0.46 2.85
C PHE A 282 -21.61 0.60 3.30
N PRO A 283 -21.88 1.92 3.30
CA PRO A 283 -20.89 2.94 3.68
C PRO A 283 -20.20 2.67 5.02
N LYS A 284 -20.93 2.20 6.03
CA LYS A 284 -20.35 1.84 7.34
C LYS A 284 -19.36 0.68 7.24
N LEU A 285 -19.69 -0.36 6.45
CA LEU A 285 -18.81 -1.50 6.24
C LEU A 285 -17.54 -1.10 5.47
N VAL A 286 -17.68 -0.29 4.43
CA VAL A 286 -16.56 0.27 3.66
C VAL A 286 -15.64 1.09 4.56
N LYS A 287 -16.22 2.00 5.36
CA LYS A 287 -15.48 2.84 6.29
C LYS A 287 -14.67 2.01 7.27
N ASN A 288 -15.28 0.99 7.87
CA ASN A 288 -14.60 0.12 8.84
C ASN A 288 -13.51 -0.73 8.17
N MET A 289 -13.75 -1.26 6.98
CA MET A 289 -12.77 -2.08 6.25
C MET A 289 -11.56 -1.25 5.83
N ILE A 290 -11.76 -0.10 5.17
CA ILE A 290 -10.63 0.77 4.78
C ILE A 290 -9.94 1.33 6.03
N SER A 291 -10.67 1.69 7.10
CA SER A 291 -10.06 2.12 8.36
C SER A 291 -9.21 1.05 9.03
N HIS A 292 -9.54 -0.24 8.84
CA HIS A 292 -8.72 -1.35 9.32
C HIS A 292 -7.35 -1.35 8.62
N PHE A 293 -7.32 -1.25 7.29
CA PHE A 293 -6.05 -1.14 6.56
C PHE A 293 -5.33 0.19 6.78
N ALA A 294 -6.08 1.29 6.86
CA ALA A 294 -5.53 2.64 6.98
C ALA A 294 -4.92 2.90 8.36
N PHE A 295 -5.62 2.50 9.42
CA PHE A 295 -5.31 2.94 10.78
C PHE A 295 -5.25 1.77 11.78
N GLY A 296 -5.28 0.52 11.31
CA GLY A 296 -5.28 -0.67 12.16
C GLY A 296 -6.47 -0.73 13.12
N THR A 297 -7.61 -0.14 12.77
CA THR A 297 -8.84 -0.31 13.57
C THR A 297 -9.30 -1.76 13.57
N VAL A 298 -10.26 -2.10 14.42
CA VAL A 298 -10.82 -3.46 14.47
C VAL A 298 -11.38 -3.84 13.10
N CYS A 299 -10.89 -4.95 12.55
CA CYS A 299 -11.40 -5.51 11.31
C CYS A 299 -12.89 -5.84 11.45
N PRO A 300 -13.76 -5.48 10.48
CA PRO A 300 -15.15 -5.88 10.50
C PRO A 300 -15.27 -7.41 10.68
N GLN A 301 -16.13 -7.83 11.60
CA GLN A 301 -16.38 -9.24 11.84
C GLN A 301 -17.67 -9.64 11.14
N GLY A 302 -17.73 -10.87 10.62
CA GLY A 302 -18.90 -11.41 9.98
C GLY A 302 -18.55 -12.61 9.12
N TYR A 303 -19.54 -13.49 8.95
CA TYR A 303 -19.48 -14.66 8.09
C TYR A 303 -20.86 -14.84 7.46
N ILE A 304 -21.09 -14.18 6.33
CA ILE A 304 -22.34 -14.23 5.57
C ILE A 304 -22.01 -14.81 4.20
N THR A 305 -22.48 -16.04 3.97
CA THR A 305 -22.25 -16.82 2.74
C THR A 305 -23.51 -17.05 1.92
N ASP A 306 -24.68 -16.62 2.41
CA ASP A 306 -25.96 -16.75 1.72
C ASP A 306 -25.97 -15.88 0.46
N HIS A 307 -26.22 -16.52 -0.69
CA HIS A 307 -26.26 -15.88 -2.01
C HIS A 307 -27.44 -14.88 -2.17
N ASN A 308 -28.43 -14.93 -1.28
CA ASN A 308 -29.54 -13.97 -1.27
C ASN A 308 -29.26 -12.73 -0.41
N LYS A 309 -28.15 -12.73 0.34
CA LYS A 309 -27.75 -11.62 1.21
C LYS A 309 -26.42 -11.04 0.72
N PRO A 310 -26.11 -9.78 1.08
CA PRO A 310 -24.79 -9.23 0.79
C PRO A 310 -23.74 -10.01 1.57
N MET A 311 -22.87 -10.73 0.84
CA MET A 311 -21.84 -11.56 1.43
C MET A 311 -20.74 -10.71 2.09
N PHE A 312 -20.26 -11.21 3.22
CA PHE A 312 -19.09 -10.69 3.91
C PHE A 312 -18.36 -11.86 4.57
N ILE A 313 -17.11 -12.07 4.19
CA ILE A 313 -16.30 -13.20 4.64
C ILE A 313 -14.91 -12.67 4.96
N LYS A 314 -14.51 -12.86 6.21
CA LYS A 314 -13.15 -12.57 6.64
C LYS A 314 -12.22 -13.72 6.26
N CYS A 315 -10.98 -13.38 5.90
CA CYS A 315 -9.94 -14.36 5.62
C CYS A 315 -9.84 -15.40 6.76
N GLY A 316 -9.82 -16.68 6.39
CA GLY A 316 -9.69 -17.80 7.33
C GLY A 316 -10.97 -18.25 8.03
N PHE A 317 -12.12 -17.68 7.69
CA PHE A 317 -13.42 -18.16 8.18
C PHE A 317 -14.15 -19.07 7.18
N ASP A 318 -13.73 -19.06 5.91
CA ASP A 318 -14.28 -19.92 4.86
C ASP A 318 -13.44 -21.19 4.69
N ASN A 319 -14.06 -22.25 4.18
CA ASN A 319 -13.40 -23.52 3.90
C ASN A 319 -13.87 -24.13 2.58
N LEU A 320 -13.03 -24.97 1.98
CA LEU A 320 -13.29 -25.53 0.65
C LEU A 320 -14.51 -26.45 0.62
N GLU A 321 -14.77 -27.18 1.70
CA GLU A 321 -15.95 -28.05 1.84
C GLU A 321 -17.26 -27.28 1.75
N SER A 322 -17.33 -26.09 2.37
CA SER A 322 -18.53 -25.23 2.35
C SER A 322 -18.66 -24.38 1.10
N ILE A 323 -17.58 -24.20 0.34
CA ILE A 323 -17.61 -23.57 -1.00
C ILE A 323 -18.16 -24.58 -2.01
N GLY A 324 -17.70 -25.83 -1.89
CA GLY A 324 -18.06 -26.94 -2.76
C GLY A 324 -17.12 -27.07 -3.95
N ILE A 325 -17.66 -27.62 -5.03
CA ILE A 325 -16.93 -28.01 -6.24
C ILE A 325 -17.24 -26.99 -7.35
N PRO A 326 -16.29 -26.69 -8.26
CA PRO A 326 -16.56 -25.81 -9.38
C PRO A 326 -17.74 -26.33 -10.22
N PRO A 327 -18.67 -25.45 -10.66
CA PRO A 327 -19.76 -25.85 -11.53
C PRO A 327 -19.27 -26.60 -12.77
N GLY A 328 -19.88 -27.75 -13.06
CA GLY A 328 -19.52 -28.56 -14.24
C GLY A 328 -18.24 -29.40 -14.11
N SER A 329 -17.65 -29.51 -12.91
CA SER A 329 -16.51 -30.39 -12.65
C SER A 329 -16.89 -31.53 -11.70
N GLU A 330 -16.52 -32.77 -12.03
CA GLU A 330 -16.78 -33.96 -11.19
C GLU A 330 -15.52 -34.43 -10.42
N ASN A 331 -14.31 -34.13 -10.93
CA ASN A 331 -13.03 -34.64 -10.41
C ASN A 331 -12.18 -33.58 -9.68
N PHE A 332 -12.74 -32.92 -8.67
CA PHE A 332 -12.05 -31.85 -7.93
C PHE A 332 -10.98 -32.34 -6.94
N MET A 333 -11.20 -33.49 -6.28
CA MET A 333 -10.32 -33.98 -5.19
C MET A 333 -8.97 -34.55 -5.65
N GLY A 334 -8.76 -34.75 -6.96
CA GLY A 334 -7.53 -35.32 -7.53
C GLY A 334 -6.73 -34.35 -8.41
N ALA A 335 -7.16 -33.11 -8.54
CA ALA A 335 -6.56 -32.16 -9.46
C ALA A 335 -5.28 -31.54 -8.91
N SER A 336 -4.24 -31.48 -9.73
CA SER A 336 -2.93 -30.90 -9.39
C SER A 336 -2.97 -29.39 -9.14
N SER A 337 -4.00 -28.69 -9.64
CA SER A 337 -4.23 -27.26 -9.39
C SER A 337 -5.74 -26.97 -9.31
N PRO A 338 -6.32 -26.89 -8.10
CA PRO A 338 -7.71 -26.48 -7.90
C PRO A 338 -8.01 -25.13 -8.57
N PHE A 339 -7.06 -24.20 -8.53
CA PHE A 339 -7.20 -22.87 -9.13
C PHE A 339 -7.51 -22.93 -10.63
N ASN A 340 -6.84 -23.80 -11.38
CA ASN A 340 -7.05 -23.93 -12.82
C ASN A 340 -8.42 -24.52 -13.15
N LEU A 341 -8.92 -25.48 -12.36
CA LEU A 341 -10.27 -26.01 -12.55
C LEU A 341 -11.34 -24.94 -12.35
N TRP A 342 -11.22 -24.15 -11.27
CA TRP A 342 -12.13 -23.03 -11.02
C TRP A 342 -12.04 -21.97 -12.12
N ARG A 343 -10.83 -21.71 -12.63
CA ARG A 343 -10.60 -20.81 -13.78
C ARG A 343 -11.32 -21.28 -15.02
N GLU A 344 -11.13 -22.54 -15.42
CA GLU A 344 -11.75 -23.12 -16.62
C GLU A 344 -13.28 -23.18 -16.50
N SER A 345 -13.80 -23.55 -15.33
CA SER A 345 -15.23 -23.53 -15.02
C SER A 345 -15.82 -22.11 -15.10
N PHE A 346 -15.12 -21.10 -14.58
CA PHE A 346 -15.58 -19.72 -14.69
C PHE A 346 -15.60 -19.23 -16.13
N ILE A 347 -14.53 -19.49 -16.89
CA ILE A 347 -14.38 -19.06 -18.28
C ILE A 347 -15.39 -19.77 -19.20
N SER A 348 -15.76 -21.02 -18.90
CA SER A 348 -16.76 -21.75 -19.69
C SER A 348 -18.17 -21.15 -19.54
N ILE A 349 -18.51 -20.63 -18.36
CA ILE A 349 -19.80 -19.98 -18.09
C ILE A 349 -19.77 -18.51 -18.56
N TRP A 350 -18.68 -17.79 -18.29
CA TRP A 350 -18.49 -16.38 -18.66
C TRP A 350 -17.15 -16.19 -19.40
N PRO A 351 -17.15 -16.33 -20.73
CA PRO A 351 -15.96 -16.18 -21.55
C PRO A 351 -15.28 -14.83 -21.31
N GLN A 352 -13.98 -14.88 -21.00
CA GLN A 352 -13.25 -13.66 -20.65
C GLN A 352 -12.81 -12.92 -21.92
N LYS A 353 -12.97 -11.59 -21.92
CA LYS A 353 -12.44 -10.72 -22.97
C LYS A 353 -10.92 -10.65 -22.84
N SER A 354 -10.22 -11.50 -23.58
CA SER A 354 -8.76 -11.52 -23.64
C SER A 354 -8.20 -10.18 -24.09
N GLY A 355 -7.67 -9.39 -23.15
CA GLY A 355 -6.41 -8.67 -23.28
C GLY A 355 -6.18 -7.73 -24.47
N ASN A 356 -7.22 -7.22 -25.12
CA ASN A 356 -7.16 -6.13 -26.08
C ASN A 356 -8.24 -5.11 -25.69
N LEU A 357 -8.13 -4.59 -24.46
CA LEU A 357 -9.13 -3.71 -23.87
C LEU A 357 -9.19 -2.30 -24.51
N ASP A 358 -8.32 -2.00 -25.48
CA ASP A 358 -8.29 -0.69 -26.16
C ASP A 358 -8.21 -0.80 -27.68
N VAL A 359 -8.77 -1.83 -28.33
CA VAL A 359 -8.98 -1.72 -29.80
C VAL A 359 -9.97 -0.61 -30.13
N GLU A 360 -10.86 -0.22 -29.21
CA GLU A 360 -11.72 0.95 -29.43
C GLU A 360 -11.01 2.29 -29.22
N ASP A 361 -10.05 2.41 -28.28
CA ASP A 361 -9.24 3.63 -28.13
C ASP A 361 -8.05 3.68 -29.11
N THR A 362 -7.58 2.55 -29.65
CA THR A 362 -6.66 2.53 -30.83
C THR A 362 -7.38 2.60 -32.17
N LYS A 363 -8.72 2.43 -32.21
CA LYS A 363 -9.55 2.74 -33.39
C LYS A 363 -9.91 4.22 -33.49
N LYS A 364 -9.82 4.98 -32.40
CA LYS A 364 -9.79 6.43 -32.53
C LYS A 364 -8.50 6.77 -33.25
N GLN A 365 -8.62 7.33 -34.46
CA GLN A 365 -7.48 7.90 -35.14
C GLN A 365 -6.77 8.83 -34.17
N ASP A 366 -5.46 8.65 -34.04
CA ASP A 366 -4.62 9.54 -33.25
C ASP A 366 -5.00 10.98 -33.62
N PRO A 367 -5.45 11.81 -32.66
CA PRO A 367 -5.81 13.20 -32.94
C PRO A 367 -4.68 13.98 -33.60
N MET A 368 -3.41 13.56 -33.44
CA MET A 368 -2.27 14.15 -34.17
C MET A 368 -2.25 13.85 -35.68
N ILE A 369 -2.90 12.76 -36.11
CA ILE A 369 -2.93 12.31 -37.51
C ILE A 369 -4.18 12.80 -38.22
N ASP A 370 -5.25 13.10 -37.48
CA ASP A 370 -6.50 13.61 -38.02
C ASP A 370 -6.32 15.03 -38.62
N PRO A 371 -6.56 15.22 -39.94
CA PRO A 371 -6.45 16.52 -40.58
C PRO A 371 -7.35 17.60 -39.99
N VAL A 372 -8.43 17.22 -39.29
CA VAL A 372 -9.41 18.13 -38.68
C VAL A 372 -8.82 18.85 -37.46
N PHE A 373 -7.82 18.27 -36.78
CA PHE A 373 -7.26 18.78 -35.53
C PHE A 373 -5.83 19.35 -35.67
N LYS A 374 -5.35 19.59 -36.91
CA LYS A 374 -4.02 20.18 -37.13
C LYS A 374 -3.93 21.62 -36.61
N GLU A 375 -3.08 21.83 -35.61
CA GLU A 375 -2.78 23.12 -35.03
C GLU A 375 -1.27 23.38 -35.03
N PRO A 376 -0.74 24.16 -35.99
CA PRO A 376 0.71 24.31 -36.20
C PRO A 376 1.51 24.73 -34.96
N ASN A 377 0.90 25.51 -34.06
CA ASN A 377 1.55 25.93 -32.82
C ASN A 377 1.66 24.79 -31.79
N ILE A 378 0.63 23.96 -31.68
CA ILE A 378 0.61 22.78 -30.80
C ILE A 378 1.52 21.70 -31.36
N ASP A 379 1.48 21.47 -32.68
CA ASP A 379 2.34 20.49 -33.36
C ASP A 379 3.83 20.81 -33.17
N ASN A 380 4.21 22.09 -33.32
CA ASN A 380 5.58 22.54 -33.04
C ASN A 380 5.98 22.34 -31.57
N LEU A 381 5.07 22.62 -30.63
CA LEU A 381 5.33 22.40 -29.19
C LEU A 381 5.51 20.91 -28.87
N VAL A 382 4.72 20.04 -29.49
CA VAL A 382 4.85 18.59 -29.34
C VAL A 382 6.17 18.10 -29.93
N GLU A 383 6.59 18.61 -31.09
CA GLU A 383 7.88 18.27 -31.68
C GLU A 383 9.06 18.70 -30.80
N ILE A 384 9.00 19.92 -30.25
CA ILE A 384 9.99 20.43 -29.30
C ILE A 384 10.05 19.53 -28.06
N LYS A 385 8.89 19.19 -27.47
CA LYS A 385 8.81 18.33 -26.28
C LYS A 385 9.29 16.90 -26.56
N ARG A 386 9.02 16.36 -27.75
CA ARG A 386 9.52 15.04 -28.18
C ARG A 386 11.04 15.04 -28.28
N LYS A 387 11.63 16.07 -28.90
CA LYS A 387 13.09 16.26 -28.96
C LYS A 387 13.70 16.42 -27.56
N GLU A 388 13.06 17.17 -26.66
CA GLU A 388 13.50 17.29 -25.27
C GLU A 388 13.48 15.95 -24.54
N LEU A 389 12.41 15.16 -24.73
CA LEU A 389 12.28 13.83 -24.12
C LEU A 389 13.34 12.86 -24.63
N GLU A 390 13.58 12.82 -25.94
CA GLU A 390 14.63 11.99 -26.55
C GLU A 390 16.01 12.37 -26.01
N ASN A 391 16.29 13.67 -25.90
CA ASN A 391 17.53 14.17 -25.31
C ASN A 391 17.65 13.77 -23.83
N HIS A 392 16.55 13.82 -23.06
CA HIS A 392 16.52 13.38 -21.67
C HIS A 392 16.77 11.87 -21.53
N ILE A 393 16.14 11.04 -22.37
CA ILE A 393 16.35 9.59 -22.38
C ILE A 393 17.80 9.26 -22.73
N ARG A 394 18.35 9.92 -23.76
CA ARG A 394 19.74 9.76 -24.17
C ARG A 394 20.71 10.17 -23.06
N SER A 395 20.50 11.35 -22.47
CA SER A 395 21.32 11.84 -21.35
C SER A 395 21.27 10.90 -20.14
N LYS A 396 20.09 10.37 -19.81
CA LYS A 396 19.94 9.38 -18.72
C LYS A 396 20.72 8.10 -19.02
N ARG A 397 20.61 7.57 -20.24
CA ARG A 397 21.32 6.37 -20.69
C ARG A 397 22.84 6.56 -20.69
N ASP A 398 23.31 7.72 -21.15
CA ASP A 398 24.73 8.07 -21.17
C ASP A 398 25.28 8.22 -19.75
N ARG A 399 24.49 8.79 -18.82
CA ARG A 399 24.85 8.89 -17.39
C ARG A 399 24.96 7.51 -16.73
N GLU A 400 23.98 6.63 -16.95
CA GLU A 400 24.01 5.25 -16.43
C GLU A 400 25.21 4.46 -16.99
N ALA A 401 25.55 4.65 -18.27
CA ALA A 401 26.72 4.04 -18.89
C ALA A 401 28.05 4.61 -18.33
N ALA A 402 28.12 5.91 -18.03
CA ALA A 402 29.29 6.53 -17.42
C ALA A 402 29.49 6.06 -15.97
N GLU A 403 28.42 5.95 -15.19
CA GLU A 403 28.43 5.42 -13.83
C GLU A 403 28.89 3.95 -13.81
N ALA A 404 28.41 3.12 -14.75
CA ALA A 404 28.87 1.74 -14.89
C ALA A 404 30.37 1.64 -15.21
N ARG A 405 30.89 2.48 -16.12
CA ARG A 405 32.33 2.53 -16.46
C ARG A 405 33.18 3.04 -15.29
N ALA A 406 32.68 4.00 -14.51
CA ALA A 406 33.36 4.49 -13.32
C ALA A 406 33.43 3.41 -12.23
N ALA A 407 32.33 2.68 -12.01
CA ALA A 407 32.28 1.54 -11.09
C ALA A 407 33.28 0.44 -11.50
N GLU A 408 33.38 0.11 -12.79
CA GLU A 408 34.33 -0.88 -13.30
C GLU A 408 35.80 -0.46 -13.10
N ARG A 409 36.11 0.84 -13.29
CA ARG A 409 37.45 1.39 -13.04
C ARG A 409 37.82 1.34 -11.55
N ILE A 410 36.88 1.69 -10.67
CA ILE A 410 37.09 1.63 -9.22
C ILE A 410 37.29 0.17 -8.78
N ALA A 411 36.51 -0.77 -9.32
CA ALA A 411 36.70 -2.20 -9.03
C ALA A 411 38.08 -2.71 -9.47
N LYS A 412 38.58 -2.30 -10.65
CA LYS A 412 39.92 -2.66 -11.14
C LYS A 412 41.06 -2.05 -10.32
N ILE A 413 40.86 -0.87 -9.74
CA ILE A 413 41.84 -0.23 -8.86
C ILE A 413 41.89 -0.94 -7.50
N ASN A 414 40.75 -1.37 -6.96
CA ASN A 414 40.69 -2.08 -5.67
C ASN A 414 41.16 -3.55 -5.74
N LEU A 415 41.39 -4.08 -6.95
CA LEU A 415 41.92 -5.43 -7.20
C LEU A 415 43.44 -5.46 -7.42
N ARG A 416 44.10 -4.29 -7.47
CA ARG A 416 45.55 -4.13 -7.45
C ARG A 416 46.00 -3.70 -6.06
#